data_AF-A0A821KS29-F1
#
_entry.id   AF-A0A821KS29-F1
#
_cell.length_a   1.000
_cell.length_b   1.000
_cell.length_c   1.000
_cell.angle_alpha   90.00
_cell.angle_beta   90.00
_cell.angle_gamma   90.00
#
_symmetry.space_group_name_H-M   'P 1'
#
loop_
_entity.id
_entity.type
_entity.pdbx_description
1 polymer ?
#
loop_
_entity_poly.entity_id
_entity_poly.type
_entity_poly.pdbx_seq_one_letter_code
_entity_poly.pdbx_strand_id
1 'polypeptide(L)'
;MYNNIVINMEAINYMHINQYDGTGIFGAGARIGPIYYRTYQYNYTINAGSCAWMGLAGHALGGGQGFLGRLHGLLSDNILEMKAVNAQ
;
A
#
# COMPACT_ATOMS: atom_id res chain seq x y z
N MET A 1 23.01 25.16 -6.27
CA MET A 1 22.65 24.21 -5.19
C MET A 1 21.13 24.15 -5.14
N TYR A 2 20.53 22.98 -5.25
CA TYR A 2 19.07 22.86 -5.22
C TYR A 2 18.57 22.95 -3.78
N ASN A 3 17.66 23.89 -3.50
CA ASN A 3 17.04 24.06 -2.20
C ASN A 3 15.71 23.28 -2.17
N ASN A 4 15.81 21.95 -2.11
CA ASN A 4 14.66 21.05 -2.19
C ASN A 4 14.27 20.53 -0.81
N ILE A 5 12.97 20.26 -0.64
CA ILE A 5 12.42 19.56 0.51
C ILE A 5 11.95 18.17 0.06
N VAL A 6 12.24 17.15 0.86
CA VAL A 6 11.76 15.77 0.66
C VAL A 6 10.83 15.40 1.80
N ILE A 7 9.60 15.00 1.47
CA ILE A 7 8.64 14.47 2.43
C ILE A 7 8.89 12.97 2.57
N ASN A 8 9.59 12.56 3.63
CA ASN A 8 9.80 11.15 3.93
C ASN A 8 8.59 10.58 4.71
N MET A 9 7.90 9.62 4.12
CA MET A 9 6.71 8.99 4.71
C MET A 9 7.01 7.65 5.42
N GLU A 10 8.26 7.20 5.49
CA GLU A 10 8.63 5.87 6.01
C GLU A 10 8.08 5.54 7.41
N ALA A 11 7.97 6.55 8.28
CA ALA A 11 7.41 6.39 9.62
C ALA A 11 5.87 6.19 9.63
N ILE A 12 5.18 6.52 8.54
CA ILE A 12 3.74 6.31 8.37
C ILE A 12 3.53 4.87 7.87
N ASN A 13 3.84 3.87 8.70
CA ASN A 13 3.88 2.46 8.34
C ASN A 13 2.91 1.58 9.17
N TYR A 14 1.92 2.21 9.81
CA TYR A 14 0.87 1.51 10.54
C TYR A 14 0.05 0.60 9.61
N MET A 15 -0.56 -0.44 10.17
CA MET A 15 -1.37 -1.40 9.43
C MET A 15 -2.52 -1.89 10.32
N HIS A 16 -3.76 -1.63 9.93
CA HIS A 16 -4.96 -2.08 10.61
C HIS A 16 -5.75 -2.98 9.67
N ILE A 17 -6.14 -4.17 10.13
CA ILE A 17 -6.88 -5.14 9.32
C ILE A 17 -8.24 -5.34 9.98
N ASN A 18 -9.30 -5.18 9.19
CA ASN A 18 -10.65 -5.51 9.59
C ASN A 18 -11.07 -6.83 8.94
N GLN A 19 -11.21 -7.87 9.76
CA GLN A 19 -11.55 -9.21 9.29
C GLN A 19 -13.05 -9.38 8.99
N TYR A 20 -13.90 -8.50 9.52
CA TYR A 20 -15.34 -8.58 9.28
C TYR A 20 -15.72 -8.19 7.85
N ASP A 21 -15.03 -7.18 7.29
CA ASP A 21 -15.27 -6.66 5.94
C ASP A 21 -14.17 -7.06 4.94
N GLY A 22 -13.09 -7.70 5.41
CA GLY A 22 -11.96 -8.10 4.57
C GLY A 22 -11.13 -6.91 4.07
N THR A 23 -11.10 -5.80 4.81
CA THR A 23 -10.39 -4.58 4.42
C THR A 23 -9.15 -4.31 5.27
N GLY A 24 -8.28 -3.43 4.79
CA GLY A 24 -7.10 -2.98 5.53
C GLY A 24 -6.80 -1.51 5.31
N ILE A 25 -6.41 -0.82 6.38
CA ILE A 25 -5.91 0.55 6.34
C ILE A 25 -4.41 0.51 6.58
N PHE A 26 -3.66 0.99 5.60
CA PHE A 26 -2.20 0.95 5.60
C PHE A 26 -1.63 2.36 5.50
N GLY A 27 -0.60 2.64 6.28
CA GLY A 27 0.13 3.90 6.18
C GLY A 27 0.87 4.02 4.85
N ALA A 28 0.98 5.25 4.33
CA ALA A 28 1.54 5.52 3.00
C ALA A 28 3.01 5.08 2.84
N GLY A 29 3.77 5.05 3.94
CA GLY A 29 5.16 4.57 3.98
C GLY A 29 5.32 3.07 4.20
N ALA A 30 4.23 2.31 4.34
CA ALA A 30 4.29 0.87 4.52
C ALA A 30 4.98 0.18 3.33
N ARG A 31 5.61 -0.95 3.62
CA ARG A 31 6.32 -1.77 2.62
C ARG A 31 5.50 -3.03 2.29
N ILE A 32 5.56 -3.47 1.04
CA ILE A 32 4.76 -4.61 0.56
C ILE A 32 5.04 -5.91 1.33
N GLY A 33 6.31 -6.20 1.66
CA GLY A 33 6.67 -7.40 2.42
C GLY A 33 5.99 -7.50 3.81
N PRO A 34 6.15 -6.48 4.68
CA PRO A 34 5.43 -6.40 5.95
C PRO A 34 3.91 -6.48 5.82
N ILE A 35 3.33 -5.88 4.77
CA ILE A 35 1.88 -5.98 4.52
C ILE A 35 1.50 -7.43 4.24
N TYR A 36 2.19 -8.11 3.32
CA TYR A 36 1.94 -9.52 3.04
C TYR A 36 2.07 -10.40 4.28
N TYR A 37 3.12 -10.20 5.07
CA TYR A 37 3.31 -10.96 6.31
C TYR A 37 2.14 -10.75 7.27
N ARG A 38 1.69 -9.50 7.46
CA ARG A 38 0.60 -9.18 8.38
C ARG A 38 -0.76 -9.66 7.86
N THR A 39 -1.08 -9.50 6.58
CA THR A 39 -2.37 -9.96 6.03
C THR A 39 -2.46 -11.48 5.99
N TYR A 40 -1.34 -12.17 5.72
CA TYR A 40 -1.27 -13.62 5.71
C TYR A 40 -1.67 -14.25 7.06
N GLN A 41 -1.34 -13.59 8.19
CA GLN A 41 -1.76 -14.03 9.53
C GLN A 41 -3.29 -14.11 9.70
N TYR A 42 -4.05 -13.43 8.84
CA TYR A 42 -5.51 -13.40 8.84
C TYR A 42 -6.11 -14.08 7.60
N ASN A 43 -5.31 -14.85 6.84
CA ASN A 43 -5.72 -15.48 5.60
C ASN A 43 -6.19 -14.49 4.50
N TYR A 44 -5.61 -13.28 4.49
CA TYR A 44 -5.83 -12.26 3.47
C TYR A 44 -4.53 -11.93 2.72
N THR A 45 -4.69 -11.29 1.56
CA THR A 45 -3.57 -10.70 0.80
C THR A 45 -4.05 -9.51 0.00
N ILE A 46 -3.11 -8.73 -0.54
CA ILE A 46 -3.38 -7.64 -1.49
C ILE A 46 -2.79 -7.99 -2.85
N ASN A 47 -3.31 -7.44 -3.94
CA ASN A 47 -2.61 -7.53 -5.22
C ASN A 47 -1.49 -6.47 -5.26
N ALA A 48 -0.26 -6.84 -4.95
CA ALA A 48 0.90 -5.96 -5.08
C ALA A 48 2.09 -6.65 -5.76
N GLY A 49 3.11 -5.88 -6.11
CA GLY A 49 4.29 -6.40 -6.78
C GLY A 49 5.10 -7.38 -5.92
N SER A 50 6.05 -8.05 -6.56
CA SER A 50 6.80 -9.18 -5.98
C SER A 50 7.96 -8.78 -5.06
N CYS A 51 8.49 -7.57 -5.22
CA CYS A 51 9.63 -7.09 -4.43
C CYS A 51 9.18 -6.54 -3.07
N ALA A 52 9.65 -7.18 -1.99
CA ALA A 52 9.22 -6.88 -0.61
C ALA A 52 9.52 -5.45 -0.12
N TRP A 53 10.54 -4.79 -0.68
CA TRP A 53 10.96 -3.42 -0.29
C TRP A 53 10.22 -2.31 -1.01
N MET A 54 9.31 -2.61 -1.95
CA MET A 54 8.53 -1.57 -2.61
C MET A 54 7.65 -0.81 -1.60
N GLY A 55 7.58 0.51 -1.77
CA GLY A 55 6.70 1.35 -0.98
C GLY A 55 5.27 1.25 -1.46
N LEU A 56 4.32 1.14 -0.53
CA LEU A 56 2.91 0.94 -0.83
C LEU A 56 2.31 2.10 -1.63
N ALA A 57 2.39 3.34 -1.12
CA ALA A 57 1.70 4.47 -1.75
C ALA A 57 2.19 4.74 -3.18
N GLY A 58 3.51 4.72 -3.41
CA GLY A 58 4.06 4.90 -4.76
C GLY A 58 3.63 3.78 -5.71
N HIS A 59 3.63 2.52 -5.25
CA HIS A 59 3.19 1.39 -6.06
C HIS A 59 1.69 1.46 -6.38
N ALA A 60 0.86 1.77 -5.39
CA ALA A 60 -0.59 1.88 -5.51
C ALA A 60 -1.00 3.05 -6.43
N LEU A 61 -0.44 4.24 -6.22
CA LEU A 61 -0.75 5.43 -7.03
C LEU A 61 -0.21 5.35 -8.46
N GLY A 62 0.83 4.54 -8.69
CA GLY A 62 1.30 4.19 -10.03
C GLY A 62 0.51 3.08 -10.72
N GLY A 63 -0.59 2.61 -10.12
CA GLY A 63 -1.42 1.50 -10.60
C GLY A 63 -1.23 0.25 -9.74
N GLY A 64 -0.01 -0.31 -9.75
CA GLY A 64 0.36 -1.42 -8.86
C GLY A 64 0.08 -2.80 -9.45
N GLN A 65 0.88 -3.21 -10.43
CA GLN A 65 0.82 -4.56 -11.00
C GLN A 65 1.39 -5.59 -10.03
N GLY A 66 0.65 -6.68 -9.81
CA GLY A 66 1.04 -7.81 -8.96
C GLY A 66 0.64 -9.16 -9.54
N PHE A 67 1.01 -10.23 -8.84
CA PHE A 67 0.75 -11.61 -9.29
C PHE A 67 -0.74 -11.92 -9.43
N LEU A 68 -1.56 -11.27 -8.62
CA LEU A 68 -3.00 -11.43 -8.57
C LEU A 68 -3.74 -10.51 -9.55
N GLY A 69 -3.00 -9.69 -10.32
CA GLY A 69 -3.59 -8.65 -11.16
C GLY A 69 -4.52 -9.15 -12.26
N ARG A 70 -4.30 -10.37 -12.77
CA ARG A 70 -5.21 -10.98 -13.75
C ARG A 70 -6.58 -11.34 -13.17
N LEU A 71 -6.64 -11.65 -11.87
CA LEU A 71 -7.86 -12.06 -11.19
C LEU A 71 -8.54 -10.88 -10.49
N HIS A 72 -7.77 -9.92 -9.98
CA HIS A 72 -8.25 -8.88 -9.07
C HIS A 72 -8.00 -7.44 -9.57
N GLY A 73 -7.54 -7.25 -10.81
CA GLY A 73 -7.16 -5.92 -11.30
C GLY A 73 -5.90 -5.39 -10.62
N LEU A 74 -5.52 -4.14 -10.87
CA LEU A 74 -4.36 -3.50 -10.25
C LEU A 74 -4.56 -3.28 -8.74
N LEU A 75 -3.48 -2.97 -8.00
CA LEU A 75 -3.60 -2.57 -6.59
C LEU A 75 -4.54 -1.37 -6.43
N SER A 76 -4.43 -0.40 -7.34
CA SER A 76 -5.31 0.78 -7.42
C SER A 76 -6.79 0.45 -7.58
N ASP A 77 -7.13 -0.61 -8.32
CA ASP A 77 -8.52 -1.06 -8.49
C ASP A 77 -9.12 -1.61 -7.19
N ASN A 78 -8.29 -1.88 -6.18
CA ASN A 78 -8.70 -2.42 -4.87
C ASN A 78 -8.66 -1.35 -3.75
N ILE A 79 -8.41 -0.08 -4.07
CA ILE A 79 -8.42 1.01 -3.07
C ILE A 79 -9.85 1.50 -2.86
N LEU A 80 -10.34 1.37 -1.63
CA LEU A 80 -11.68 1.87 -1.24
C LEU A 80 -11.67 3.38 -0.96
N GLU A 81 -10.63 3.86 -0.29
CA GLU A 81 -10.46 5.27 0.07
C GLU A 81 -8.99 5.62 0.32
N MET A 82 -8.68 6.92 0.29
CA MET A 82 -7.35 7.44 0.64
C MET A 82 -7.43 8.77 1.37
N LYS A 83 -6.56 8.97 2.36
CA LYS A 83 -6.36 10.26 3.01
C LYS A 83 -5.17 10.97 2.37
N ALA A 84 -5.41 12.11 1.74
CA ALA A 84 -4.40 12.89 1.04
C ALA A 84 -4.19 14.27 1.69
N VAL A 85 -3.01 14.84 1.49
CA VAL A 85 -2.70 16.25 1.79
C VAL A 85 -2.48 16.95 0.46
N ASN A 86 -3.19 18.07 0.24
CA ASN A 86 -3.07 18.87 -0.97
C ASN A 86 -2.02 20.00 -0.77
N ALA A 87 -1.81 20.79 -1.81
CA ALA A 87 -0.82 21.88 -1.80
C ALA A 87 -1.35 23.22 -1.24
N GLN A 88 -2.58 23.26 -0.74
CA GLN A 88 -3.28 24.50 -0.35
C GLN A 88 -3.11 24.81 1.12
#